data_AF-A0A4P7QDP1-F1
#
_entry.id   AF-A0A4P7QDP1-F1
#
_cell.length_a   1.000
_cell.length_b   1.000
_cell.length_c   1.000
_cell.angle_alpha   90.00
_cell.angle_beta   90.00
_cell.angle_gamma   90.00
#
_symmetry.space_group_name_H-M   'P 1'
#
loop_
_entity.id
_entity.type
_entity.pdbx_description
1 polymer ?
#
loop_
_entity_poly.entity_id
_entity_poly.type
_entity_poly.pdbx_seq_one_letter_code
_entity_poly.pdbx_strand_id
1 'polypeptide(L)' 'MGTVGDSYDNALAETVNGLYKAELIHAQGPWTSVGEVELATLRWVHWWNTKRLHEALDYATPREVEIEYYLTQPVSMG' A
#
# COMPACT_ATOMS: atom_id res chain seq x y z
N MET A 1 25.20 -12.27 -1.35
CA MET A 1 24.41 -11.03 -1.16
C MET A 1 23.00 -11.35 -1.61
N GLY A 2 22.03 -11.24 -0.71
CA GLY A 2 20.65 -11.67 -0.94
C GLY A 2 20.08 -12.17 0.38
N THR A 3 19.81 -11.23 1.28
CA THR A 3 19.11 -11.52 2.54
C THR A 3 17.67 -11.85 2.20
N VAL A 4 17.18 -12.98 2.75
CA VAL A 4 15.78 -13.42 2.69
C VAL A 4 14.91 -12.29 3.25
N GLY A 5 14.37 -11.45 2.36
CA GLY A 5 13.69 -10.20 2.67
C GLY A 5 13.51 -9.36 1.40
N ASP A 6 14.59 -9.16 0.64
CA ASP A 6 14.57 -8.28 -0.54
C ASP A 6 13.62 -8.76 -1.63
N SER A 7 13.55 -10.06 -1.90
CA SER A 7 12.72 -10.59 -2.99
C SER A 7 11.22 -10.58 -2.68
N TYR A 8 10.84 -10.79 -1.42
CA TYR A 8 9.44 -10.75 -1.00
C TYR A 8 8.93 -9.31 -0.95
N ASP A 9 9.72 -8.40 -0.37
CA ASP A 9 9.41 -6.97 -0.35
C ASP A 9 9.40 -6.39 -1.77
N ASN A 10 10.31 -6.84 -2.66
CA ASN A 10 10.32 -6.44 -4.06
C ASN A 10 9.08 -6.95 -4.81
N ALA A 11 8.70 -8.22 -4.64
CA ALA A 11 7.50 -8.76 -5.29
C ALA A 11 6.21 -8.06 -4.83
N LEU A 12 6.11 -7.72 -3.54
CA LEU A 12 5.00 -6.94 -3.00
C LEU A 12 4.99 -5.52 -3.59
N ALA A 13 6.14 -4.83 -3.58
CA ALA A 13 6.27 -3.49 -4.14
C ALA A 13 5.96 -3.45 -5.65
N GLU A 14 6.42 -4.46 -6.41
CA GLU A 14 6.12 -4.63 -7.83
C GLU A 14 4.62 -4.81 -8.07
N THR A 15 3.95 -5.62 -7.24
CA THR A 15 2.50 -5.84 -7.32
C THR A 15 1.73 -4.55 -7.04
N VAL A 16 2.11 -3.81 -5.99
CA VAL A 16 1.48 -2.52 -5.64
C VAL A 16 1.68 -1.50 -6.75
N ASN A 17 2.89 -1.40 -7.31
CA ASN A 17 3.18 -0.50 -8.43
C ASN A 17 2.40 -0.87 -9.70
N GLY A 18 2.21 -2.17 -9.98
CA GLY A 18 1.37 -2.65 -11.06
C GLY A 18 -0.09 -2.23 -10.90
N LEU A 19 -0.65 -2.43 -9.71
CA LEU A 19 -2.02 -2.04 -9.37
C LEU A 19 -2.22 -0.52 -9.44
N TYR A 20 -1.27 0.25 -8.92
CA TYR A 20 -1.28 1.71 -9.02
C TYR A 20 -1.37 2.18 -10.47
N LYS A 21 -0.56 1.61 -11.38
CA LYS A 21 -0.62 1.96 -12.80
C LYS A 21 -1.95 1.58 -13.43
N ALA A 22 -2.48 0.38 -13.14
CA ALA A 22 -3.72 -0.11 -13.72
C ALA A 22 -4.95 0.68 -13.24
N GLU A 23 -5.11 0.83 -11.92
CA GLU A 23 -6.32 1.39 -11.29
C GLU A 23 -6.35 2.92 -11.25
N LEU A 24 -5.19 3.56 -11.24
CA LEU A 24 -5.11 5.03 -11.24
C LEU A 24 -4.71 5.52 -12.62
N ILE A 25 -3.47 5.26 -13.04
CA ILE A 25 -2.87 5.95 -14.19
C ILE A 25 -3.60 5.63 -15.49
N HIS A 26 -3.91 4.36 -15.74
CA HIS A 26 -4.58 3.92 -16.96
C HIS A 26 -6.11 4.10 -16.91
N ALA A 27 -6.73 3.85 -15.75
CA ALA A 27 -8.20 3.90 -15.63
C ALA A 27 -8.77 5.32 -15.50
N GLN A 28 -8.03 6.27 -14.94
CA GLN A 28 -8.53 7.64 -14.67
C GLN A 28 -7.91 8.71 -15.59
N GLY A 29 -6.99 8.31 -16.47
CA GLY A 29 -6.48 9.20 -17.52
C GLY A 29 -7.53 9.50 -18.61
N PRO A 30 -7.25 10.41 -19.55
CA PRO A 30 -5.98 11.14 -19.73
C PRO A 30 -5.78 12.26 -18.70
N TRP A 31 -4.54 12.46 -18.28
CA TRP A 31 -4.15 13.45 -17.28
C TRP A 31 -3.68 14.75 -17.94
N THR A 32 -4.11 15.89 -17.41
CA THR A 32 -3.80 17.20 -18.01
C THR A 32 -2.57 17.86 -17.37
N SER A 33 -2.21 17.47 -16.14
CA SER A 33 -1.05 18.00 -15.43
C SER A 33 -0.47 17.02 -14.40
N VAL A 34 0.78 17.25 -13.99
CA VAL A 34 1.41 16.49 -12.90
C VAL A 34 0.66 16.68 -11.58
N GLY A 35 0.17 17.89 -11.28
CA GLY A 35 -0.58 18.15 -10.04
C GLY A 35 -1.90 17.38 -9.94
N GLU A 36 -2.54 17.10 -11.08
CA GLU A 36 -3.74 16.25 -11.13
C GLU A 36 -3.40 14.81 -10.76
N VAL A 37 -2.28 14.30 -11.30
CA VAL A 37 -1.76 12.97 -10.97
C VAL A 37 -1.39 12.92 -9.48
N GLU A 38 -0.63 13.88 -8.96
CA GLU A 38 -0.22 13.92 -7.54
C GLU A 38 -1.41 13.86 -6.60
N LEU A 39 -2.44 14.68 -6.85
CA LEU A 39 -3.64 14.68 -6.03
C LEU A 39 -4.41 13.34 -6.13
N ALA A 40 -4.46 12.75 -7.33
CA ALA A 40 -5.06 11.45 -7.53
C ALA A 40 -4.28 10.34 -6.83
N THR A 41 -2.94 10.41 -6.85
CA THR A 41 -2.03 9.51 -6.11
C THR A 41 -2.28 9.59 -4.61
N LEU A 42 -2.35 10.80 -4.04
CA LEU A 42 -2.64 10.99 -2.62
C LEU A 42 -3.96 10.34 -2.22
N ARG A 43 -5.01 10.52 -3.02
CA ARG A 43 -6.31 9.86 -2.79
C ARG A 43 -6.22 8.34 -2.90
N TRP A 44 -5.54 7.83 -3.92
CA TRP A 44 -5.38 6.40 -4.13
C TRP A 44 -4.61 5.74 -2.98
N VAL A 45 -3.50 6.33 -2.54
CA VAL A 45 -2.71 5.86 -1.39
C VAL A 45 -3.54 5.89 -0.10
N HIS A 46 -4.30 6.97 0.14
CA HIS A 46 -5.18 7.04 1.30
C HIS A 46 -6.23 5.93 1.30
N TRP A 47 -6.89 5.71 0.16
CA TRP A 47 -7.87 4.64 0.01
C TRP A 47 -7.23 3.25 0.18
N TRP A 48 -6.08 3.00 -0.45
CA TRP A 48 -5.34 1.75 -0.35
C TRP A 48 -5.02 1.37 1.11
N ASN A 49 -4.60 2.36 1.90
CA ASN A 49 -4.17 2.13 3.29
C ASN A 49 -5.32 2.08 4.30
N THR A 50 -6.46 2.73 4.02
CA THR A 50 -7.50 2.95 5.04
C THR A 50 -8.88 2.37 4.69
N LYS A 51 -9.08 1.94 3.45
CA LYS A 51 -10.39 1.49 2.95
C LYS A 51 -10.33 0.23 2.08
N ARG A 52 -9.22 0.00 1.37
CA ARG A 52 -9.05 -1.21 0.56
C ARG A 52 -8.82 -2.42 1.48
N LEU A 53 -9.69 -3.42 1.34
CA LEU A 53 -9.53 -4.70 2.00
C LEU A 53 -8.58 -5.56 1.18
N HIS A 54 -7.66 -6.25 1.86
CA HIS A 54 -6.70 -7.13 1.23
C HIS A 54 -6.96 -8.56 1.69
N GLU A 55 -7.23 -9.47 0.75
CA GLU A 55 -7.45 -10.89 1.06
C GLU A 55 -6.24 -11.49 1.81
N ALA A 56 -5.03 -11.10 1.43
CA ALA A 56 -3.80 -11.50 2.11
C ALA A 56 -3.70 -11.04 3.57
N LEU A 57 -4.51 -10.06 3.97
CA LEU A 57 -4.60 -9.52 5.34
C LEU A 57 -5.91 -9.93 6.03
N ASP A 58 -6.51 -11.06 5.64
CA ASP A 58 -7.81 -11.52 6.16
C ASP A 58 -8.93 -10.47 6.02
N TYR A 59 -8.96 -9.80 4.86
CA TYR A 59 -9.88 -8.70 4.55
C TYR A 59 -9.74 -7.49 5.49
N ALA A 60 -8.59 -7.29 6.12
CA ALA A 60 -8.26 -6.07 6.83
C ALA A 60 -7.57 -5.03 5.92
N THR A 61 -7.60 -3.78 6.34
CA THR A 61 -6.79 -2.70 5.76
C THR A 61 -5.38 -2.71 6.33
N PRO A 62 -4.37 -2.21 5.60
CA PRO A 62 -3.01 -2.10 6.13
C PRO A 62 -2.94 -1.31 7.44
N ARG A 63 -3.77 -0.27 7.59
CA ARG A 63 -3.87 0.51 8.83
C ARG A 63 -4.39 -0.31 10.01
N GLU A 64 -5.36 -1.20 9.80
CA GLU A 64 -5.87 -2.06 10.89
C GLU A 64 -4.80 -3.05 11.36
N VAL A 65 -4.08 -3.65 10.41
CA VAL A 65 -2.96 -4.56 10.72
C VAL A 65 -1.83 -3.82 11.45
N GLU A 66 -1.49 -2.61 11.03
CA GLU A 66 -0.49 -1.77 11.70
C GLU A 66 -0.91 -1.44 13.14
N ILE A 67 -2.18 -1.06 13.36
CA ILE A 67 -2.72 -0.79 14.71
C ILE A 67 -2.63 -2.04 15.58
N GLU A 68 -3.05 -3.21 15.08
CA GLU A 68 -2.97 -4.46 15.81
C GLU A 68 -1.51 -4.80 16.15
N TYR A 69 -0.59 -4.66 15.20
CA TYR A 69 0.84 -4.89 15.42
C TYR A 69 1.42 -4.00 16.54
N TYR A 70 1.05 -2.72 16.60
CA TYR A 70 1.49 -1.83 17.68
C TYR A 70 0.81 -2.11 19.03
N LEU A 71 -0.43 -2.59 19.04
CA LEU A 71 -1.15 -2.94 20.28
C LEU A 71 -0.71 -4.29 20.86
N THR A 72 -0.24 -5.21 20.02
CA THR A 72 0.17 -6.57 20.41
C THR A 72 1.67 -6.71 20.65
N GLN A 73 2.48 -5.74 20.23
CA GLN A 73 3.88 -5.68 20.61
C GLN A 73 3.98 -5.53 22.14
N PRO A 74 4.60 -6.50 22.85
CA PRO A 74 4.89 -6.30 24.25
C PRO A 74 5.78 -5.06 24.35
N VAL A 75 5.31 -4.05 25.08
CA VAL A 75 6.16 -2.98 25.57
C VAL A 75 7.30 -3.64 26.32
N SER A 76 8.44 -3.81 25.65
CA SER A 76 9.70 -4.17 26.29
C SER A 76 10.14 -2.93 27.06
N MET A 77 9.57 -2.74 28.25
CA MET A 77 10.15 -1.87 29.28
C MET A 77 11.45 -2.54 29.72
N GLY A 78 12.53 -2.22 29.00
CA GLY A 78 13.89 -2.30 29.52
C GLY A 78 14.18 -1.09 30.39
#